data_AF-A0A8C0VSU3-F1
#
_entry.id   AF-A0A8C0VSU3-F1
#
_cell.length_a   1.000
_cell.length_b   1.000
_cell.length_c   1.000
_cell.angle_alpha   90.00
_cell.angle_beta   90.00
_cell.angle_gamma   90.00
#
_symmetry.space_group_name_H-M   'P 1'
#
loop_
_entity.id
_entity.type
_entity.pdbx_description
1 polymer ?
#
loop_
_entity_poly.entity_id
_entity_poly.type
_entity_poly.pdbx_seq_one_letter_code
_entity_poly.pdbx_strand_id
1 'polypeptide(L)'
;LQVPICPEFIETYQGKEEGRRFYACSACRDRKDCNFFQWEDEKKSGEGLFARASSFFQTSFPIALCRYKNFVLLPLSKRRFCQECQQLLLPAEWEEHSDHQFLYDITTAQLKSPSQLLYPLENKKTNAQYLFADRSCHFLLNLLIDLGFRRVLCVGTPRYINENSYTFK
;
A
#
# COMPACT_ATOMS: atom_id res chain seq x y z
N LEU A 1 4.24 -12.42 18.87
CA LEU A 1 4.37 -13.14 17.59
C LEU A 1 3.51 -12.40 16.58
N GLN A 2 4.11 -11.52 15.78
CA GLN A 2 3.36 -10.65 14.87
C GLN A 2 3.89 -10.90 13.46
N VAL A 3 3.14 -11.70 12.70
CA VAL A 3 3.29 -11.69 11.24
C VAL A 3 2.85 -10.29 10.81
N PRO A 4 3.67 -9.51 10.11
CA PRO A 4 3.52 -8.05 10.08
C PRO A 4 2.27 -7.54 9.34
N ILE A 5 1.42 -8.42 8.81
CA ILE A 5 0.16 -8.06 8.12
C ILE A 5 -1.03 -8.94 8.59
N CYS A 6 -0.85 -9.88 9.52
CA CYS A 6 -1.93 -10.80 9.92
C CYS A 6 -2.24 -10.68 11.42
N PRO A 7 -3.06 -9.71 11.86
CA PRO A 7 -3.80 -9.86 13.10
C PRO A 7 -4.58 -11.18 13.10
N GLU A 8 -4.54 -11.81 14.26
CA GLU A 8 -5.16 -13.07 14.60
C GLU A 8 -6.68 -13.03 14.32
N PHE A 9 -7.17 -13.83 13.37
CA PHE A 9 -8.60 -13.93 13.07
C PHE A 9 -9.09 -15.35 13.41
N ILE A 10 -10.03 -15.45 14.35
CA ILE A 10 -10.63 -16.71 14.79
C ILE A 10 -11.94 -16.90 14.03
N GLU A 11 -11.97 -17.81 13.06
CA GLU A 11 -13.25 -18.26 12.47
C GLU A 11 -13.63 -19.64 13.04
N THR A 12 -14.93 -19.84 13.28
CA THR A 12 -15.49 -21.12 13.70
C THR A 12 -16.25 -21.73 12.52
N TYR A 13 -15.89 -22.95 12.14
CA TYR A 13 -16.59 -23.66 11.07
C TYR A 13 -17.94 -24.17 11.63
N GLN A 14 -19.06 -23.54 11.28
CA GLN A 14 -20.39 -24.02 11.68
C GLN A 14 -20.78 -25.24 10.83
N GLY A 15 -20.63 -26.43 11.40
CA GLY A 15 -21.05 -27.67 10.74
C GLY A 15 -21.19 -28.90 11.65
N LYS A 16 -20.50 -28.95 12.81
CA LYS A 16 -20.70 -29.95 13.88
C LYS A 16 -20.37 -29.32 15.23
N GLU A 17 -20.92 -29.88 16.32
CA GLU A 17 -21.06 -29.28 17.66
C GLU A 17 -19.78 -28.79 18.37
N GLU A 18 -18.60 -28.89 17.76
CA GLU A 18 -17.36 -28.31 18.27
C GLU A 18 -16.60 -27.59 17.14
N GLY A 19 -16.80 -26.28 17.01
CA GLY A 19 -16.05 -25.46 16.08
C GLY A 19 -14.57 -25.36 16.50
N ARG A 20 -13.65 -25.82 15.66
CA ARG A 20 -12.20 -25.70 15.88
C ARG A 20 -11.69 -24.33 15.44
N ARG A 21 -10.80 -23.71 16.23
CA ARG A 21 -10.24 -22.37 15.98
C ARG A 21 -8.96 -22.43 15.15
N PHE A 22 -8.81 -21.48 14.24
CA PHE A 22 -7.62 -21.33 13.42
C PHE A 22 -7.26 -19.86 13.22
N TYR A 23 -6.08 -19.63 12.65
CA TYR A 23 -5.53 -18.35 12.24
C TYR A 23 -5.37 -18.31 10.72
N ALA A 24 -5.79 -17.22 10.11
CA ALA A 24 -5.64 -16.97 8.67
C ALA A 24 -5.21 -15.51 8.41
N CYS A 25 -4.88 -15.19 7.15
CA CYS A 25 -4.55 -13.84 6.75
C CYS A 25 -5.76 -12.91 6.90
N SER A 26 -5.61 -11.82 7.64
CA SER A 26 -6.68 -10.82 7.80
C SER A 26 -6.82 -9.86 6.62
N ALA A 27 -5.77 -9.73 5.80
CA ALA A 27 -5.70 -8.77 4.70
C ALA A 27 -6.05 -9.37 3.33
N CYS A 28 -5.99 -10.70 3.18
CA CYS A 28 -6.28 -11.40 1.93
C CYS A 28 -7.47 -12.34 2.13
N ARG A 29 -8.53 -12.16 1.34
CA ARG A 29 -9.73 -13.02 1.41
C ARG A 29 -9.53 -14.36 0.72
N ASP A 30 -8.66 -14.43 -0.28
CA ASP A 30 -8.37 -15.64 -1.05
C ASP A 30 -7.02 -16.23 -0.61
N ARG A 31 -6.98 -17.54 -0.40
CA ARG A 31 -5.76 -18.25 0.00
C ARG A 31 -4.69 -18.15 -1.09
N LYS A 32 -5.09 -18.01 -2.36
CA LYS A 32 -4.15 -17.83 -3.46
C LYS A 32 -3.23 -16.62 -3.28
N ASP A 33 -3.76 -15.53 -2.71
CA ASP A 33 -3.01 -14.30 -2.47
C ASP A 33 -2.21 -14.35 -1.15
N CYS A 34 -2.72 -15.08 -0.15
CA CYS A 34 -1.96 -15.43 1.05
C CYS A 34 -2.39 -16.79 1.60
N ASN A 35 -1.52 -17.78 1.45
CA ASN A 35 -1.78 -19.16 1.90
C ASN A 35 -1.55 -19.36 3.41
N PHE A 36 -1.56 -18.29 4.21
CA PHE A 36 -1.36 -18.40 5.65
C PHE A 36 -2.56 -19.07 6.32
N PHE A 37 -2.29 -20.18 7.00
CA PHE A 37 -3.26 -20.92 7.79
C PHE A 37 -2.53 -21.65 8.93
N GLN A 38 -3.10 -21.64 10.14
CA GLN A 38 -2.57 -22.36 11.28
C GLN A 38 -3.68 -22.68 12.28
N TRP A 39 -3.77 -23.91 12.78
CA TRP A 39 -4.71 -24.23 13.86
C TRP A 39 -4.22 -23.67 15.20
N GLU A 40 -5.14 -23.27 16.08
CA GLU A 40 -4.80 -22.73 17.42
C GLU A 40 -4.00 -23.74 18.25
N ASP A 41 -4.33 -25.03 18.13
CA ASP A 41 -3.70 -26.12 18.87
C ASP A 41 -2.37 -26.61 18.26
N GLU A 42 -2.01 -26.17 17.06
CA GLU A 42 -0.72 -26.47 16.43
C GLU A 42 0.41 -25.56 16.98
N LYS A 43 1.23 -26.09 17.89
CA LYS A 43 2.50 -25.46 18.30
C LYS A 43 3.58 -25.72 17.24
N LYS A 44 4.06 -24.66 16.56
CA LYS A 44 5.25 -24.74 15.70
C LYS A 44 6.52 -24.55 16.52
N SER A 45 7.54 -25.38 16.29
CA SER A 45 8.91 -25.11 16.72
C SER A 45 9.41 -23.82 16.05
N GLY A 46 10.19 -23.01 16.78
CA GLY A 46 10.47 -21.60 16.48
C GLY A 46 11.13 -21.29 15.13
N GLU A 47 11.64 -22.30 14.42
CA GLU A 47 12.45 -22.13 13.21
C GLU A 47 11.61 -21.82 11.95
N GLY A 48 10.34 -22.26 11.90
CA GLY A 48 9.45 -22.02 10.75
C GLY A 48 8.80 -20.62 10.70
N LEU A 49 8.93 -19.83 11.77
CA LEU A 49 8.21 -18.55 11.95
C LEU A 49 8.94 -17.35 11.34
N PHE A 50 10.28 -17.36 11.34
CA PHE A 50 11.09 -16.24 10.82
C PHE A 50 11.18 -16.20 9.29
N ALA A 51 11.14 -17.36 8.62
CA ALA A 51 11.33 -17.46 7.17
C ALA A 51 10.18 -16.84 6.35
N ARG A 52 8.99 -16.60 6.94
CA ARG A 52 7.79 -16.16 6.22
C ARG A 52 7.44 -14.68 6.37
N ALA A 53 8.05 -13.97 7.31
CA ALA A 53 7.79 -12.54 7.53
C ALA A 53 8.59 -11.63 6.59
N SER A 54 9.64 -12.14 5.95
CA SER A 54 10.64 -11.35 5.21
C SER A 54 10.29 -11.08 3.74
N SER A 55 9.27 -11.71 3.17
CA SER A 55 9.00 -11.61 1.72
C SER A 55 8.02 -10.50 1.31
N PHE A 56 7.37 -9.81 2.26
CA PHE A 56 6.28 -8.87 1.95
C PHE A 56 6.68 -7.38 1.97
N PHE A 57 7.81 -7.01 2.58
CA PHE A 57 8.32 -5.64 2.52
C PHE A 57 9.59 -5.63 1.67
N GLN A 58 9.46 -5.28 0.38
CA GLN A 58 10.62 -5.14 -0.49
C GLN A 58 11.57 -4.02 -0.03
N THR A 59 11.12 -3.07 0.79
CA THR A 59 11.95 -2.01 1.37
C THR A 59 11.40 -1.52 2.71
N SER A 60 12.29 -1.28 3.67
CA SER A 60 11.90 -0.63 4.94
C SER A 60 11.58 0.85 4.71
N PHE A 61 10.72 1.43 5.56
CA PHE A 61 10.33 2.85 5.45
C PHE A 61 11.53 3.82 5.39
N PRO A 62 12.61 3.66 6.20
CA PRO A 62 13.79 4.51 6.09
C PRO A 62 14.47 4.46 4.71
N ILE A 63 14.53 3.28 4.09
CA ILE A 63 15.13 3.10 2.76
C ILE A 63 14.27 3.79 1.71
N ALA A 64 12.96 3.58 1.74
CA ALA A 64 12.02 4.23 0.82
C ALA A 64 12.08 5.77 0.94
N LEU A 65 12.18 6.29 2.16
CA LEU A 65 12.31 7.73 2.41
C LEU A 65 13.65 8.29 1.88
N CYS A 66 14.76 7.57 2.10
CA CYS A 66 16.07 7.97 1.59
C CYS A 66 16.07 8.02 0.05
N ARG A 67 15.54 6.97 -0.58
CA ARG A 67 15.36 6.88 -2.02
C ARG A 67 14.53 8.04 -2.57
N TYR A 68 13.38 8.33 -1.95
CA TYR A 68 12.52 9.45 -2.35
C TYR A 68 13.25 10.79 -2.25
N LYS A 69 13.99 11.05 -1.16
CA LYS A 69 14.78 12.28 -1.02
C LYS A 69 15.81 12.42 -2.12
N ASN A 70 16.57 11.36 -2.42
CA ASN A 70 17.53 11.37 -3.51
C ASN A 70 16.87 11.63 -4.86
N PHE A 71 15.70 11.04 -5.11
CA PHE A 71 14.93 11.24 -6.34
C PHE A 71 14.47 12.68 -6.52
N VAL A 72 13.92 13.31 -5.47
CA VAL A 72 13.45 14.70 -5.51
C VAL A 72 14.59 15.69 -5.78
N LEU A 73 15.81 15.37 -5.35
CA LEU A 73 16.99 16.21 -5.62
C LEU A 73 17.48 16.13 -7.07
N LEU A 74 17.03 15.15 -7.86
CA LEU A 74 17.41 15.03 -9.26
C LEU A 74 16.85 16.19 -10.10
N PRO A 75 17.58 16.65 -11.13
CA PRO A 75 17.03 17.51 -12.17
C PRO A 75 15.82 16.86 -12.85
N LEU A 76 14.89 17.67 -13.34
CA LEU A 76 13.65 17.18 -13.96
C LEU A 76 13.91 16.15 -15.07
N SER A 77 14.89 16.43 -15.93
CA SER A 77 15.33 15.55 -17.03
C SER A 77 15.84 14.17 -16.61
N LYS A 78 16.18 14.00 -15.34
CA LYS A 78 16.65 12.73 -14.76
C LYS A 78 15.60 12.04 -13.89
N ARG A 79 14.38 12.59 -13.78
CA ARG A 79 13.30 11.97 -13.01
C ARG A 79 12.49 11.05 -13.92
N ARG A 80 12.63 9.75 -13.69
CA ARG A 80 11.92 8.72 -14.44
C ARG A 80 11.06 7.87 -13.52
N PHE A 81 9.90 7.46 -14.01
CA PHE A 81 9.02 6.52 -13.34
C PHE A 81 8.74 5.33 -14.27
N CYS A 82 8.99 4.12 -13.79
CA CYS A 82 8.70 2.90 -14.54
C CYS A 82 7.22 2.52 -14.33
N GLN A 83 6.46 2.42 -15.43
CA GLN A 83 5.04 2.10 -15.38
C GLN A 83 4.78 0.61 -15.11
N GLU A 84 5.70 -0.27 -15.49
CA GLU A 84 5.54 -1.71 -15.27
C GLU A 84 5.86 -2.08 -13.82
N CYS A 85 6.98 -1.58 -13.30
CA CYS A 85 7.40 -1.83 -11.92
C CYS A 85 6.72 -0.92 -10.89
N GLN A 86 6.02 0.14 -11.32
CA GLN A 86 5.41 1.17 -10.46
C GLN A 86 6.41 1.83 -9.50
N GLN A 87 7.60 2.13 -9.99
CA GLN A 87 8.72 2.61 -9.18
C GLN A 87 9.30 3.91 -9.75
N LEU A 88 9.60 4.85 -8.86
CA LEU A 88 10.47 5.99 -9.16
C LEU A 88 11.89 5.44 -9.35
N LEU A 89 12.59 5.81 -10.41
CA LEU A 89 13.91 5.27 -10.73
C LEU A 89 15.03 6.28 -10.47
N LEU A 90 16.08 5.83 -9.81
CA LEU A 90 17.34 6.56 -9.74
C LEU A 90 18.18 6.27 -10.99
N PRO A 91 19.12 7.16 -11.36
CA PRO A 91 19.93 7.01 -12.57
C PRO A 91 20.69 5.68 -12.68
N ALA A 92 21.08 5.09 -11.55
CA ALA A 92 21.80 3.82 -11.51
C ALA A 92 20.96 2.61 -11.96
N GLU A 93 19.63 2.73 -11.95
CA GLU A 93 18.70 1.62 -12.20
C GLU A 93 18.12 1.65 -13.62
N TRP A 94 18.53 2.61 -14.45
CA TRP A 94 17.96 2.78 -15.80
C TRP A 94 18.27 1.60 -16.72
N GLU A 95 19.41 0.95 -16.54
CA GLU A 95 19.82 -0.20 -17.35
C GLU A 95 18.98 -1.43 -17.05
N GLU A 96 18.66 -1.68 -15.77
CA GLU A 96 17.82 -2.81 -15.34
C GLU A 96 16.37 -2.70 -15.84
N HIS A 97 15.95 -1.50 -16.25
CA HIS A 97 14.61 -1.23 -16.74
C HIS A 97 14.57 -0.87 -18.23
N SER A 98 15.66 -1.08 -18.99
CA SER A 98 15.77 -0.59 -20.38
C SER A 98 14.60 -0.95 -21.29
N ASP A 99 14.00 -2.12 -21.05
CA ASP A 99 12.93 -2.69 -21.87
C ASP A 99 11.53 -2.30 -21.39
N HIS A 100 11.42 -1.50 -20.32
CA HIS A 100 10.14 -1.11 -19.72
C HIS A 100 9.63 0.25 -20.21
N GLN A 101 8.33 0.47 -20.06
CA GLN A 101 7.71 1.77 -20.30
C GLN A 101 7.98 2.79 -19.18
N PHE A 102 8.34 4.01 -19.58
CA PHE A 102 8.69 5.10 -18.69
C PHE A 102 7.81 6.34 -18.85
N LEU A 103 7.56 7.00 -17.73
CA LEU A 103 7.21 8.42 -17.69
C LEU A 103 8.46 9.23 -17.35
N TYR A 104 8.70 10.27 -18.14
CA TYR A 104 9.82 11.18 -17.99
C TYR A 104 9.37 12.50 -17.33
N ASP A 105 10.35 13.29 -16.89
CA ASP A 105 10.15 14.64 -16.37
C ASP A 105 9.11 14.73 -15.24
N ILE A 106 9.18 13.80 -14.28
CA ILE A 106 8.22 13.74 -13.17
C ILE A 106 8.33 14.99 -12.29
N THR A 107 7.29 15.81 -12.36
CA THR A 107 7.22 17.07 -11.62
C THR A 107 6.97 16.82 -10.14
N THR A 108 7.35 17.79 -9.32
CA THR A 108 7.05 17.75 -7.87
C THR A 108 5.55 17.78 -7.59
N ALA A 109 4.73 18.33 -8.50
CA ALA A 109 3.27 18.28 -8.39
C ALA A 109 2.73 16.85 -8.58
N GLN A 110 3.25 16.10 -9.55
CA GLN A 110 2.90 14.69 -9.74
C GLN A 110 3.34 13.82 -8.57
N LEU A 111 4.52 14.08 -7.97
CA LEU A 111 4.98 13.38 -6.76
C LEU A 111 4.09 13.62 -5.54
N LYS A 112 3.43 14.78 -5.46
CA LYS A 112 2.45 15.10 -4.41
C LYS A 112 1.10 14.42 -4.64
N SER A 113 0.87 13.85 -5.83
CA SER A 113 -0.34 13.14 -6.19
C SER A 113 -0.06 11.70 -6.65
N PRO A 114 0.53 10.82 -5.81
CA PRO A 114 0.87 9.44 -6.19
C PRO A 114 -0.30 8.64 -6.76
N SER A 115 -1.53 8.91 -6.33
CA SER A 115 -2.75 8.25 -6.85
C SER A 115 -3.09 8.57 -8.30
N GLN A 116 -2.43 9.55 -8.92
CA GLN A 116 -2.52 9.85 -10.35
C GLN A 116 -1.34 9.27 -11.14
N LEU A 117 -0.25 8.90 -10.45
CA LEU A 117 0.95 8.30 -11.04
C LEU A 117 0.90 6.77 -11.00
N LEU A 118 0.40 6.22 -9.90
CA LEU A 118 0.28 4.78 -9.68
C LEU A 118 -1.03 4.25 -10.27
N TYR A 119 -1.01 3.06 -10.87
CA TYR A 119 -2.24 2.39 -11.25
C TYR A 119 -3.02 1.92 -10.02
N PRO A 120 -4.36 1.98 -10.03
CA PRO A 120 -5.18 1.47 -8.94
C PRO A 120 -5.08 -0.06 -8.87
N LEU A 121 -4.86 -0.58 -7.66
CA LEU A 121 -4.90 -2.03 -7.40
C LEU A 121 -6.35 -2.50 -7.19
N GLU A 122 -7.08 -2.67 -8.29
CA GLU A 122 -8.54 -2.92 -8.28
C GLU A 122 -8.96 -4.34 -7.85
N ASN A 123 -8.00 -5.26 -7.61
CA ASN A 123 -8.34 -6.64 -7.24
C ASN A 123 -9.18 -6.68 -5.95
N LYS A 124 -10.45 -7.08 -6.10
CA LYS A 124 -11.49 -7.07 -5.06
C LYS A 124 -11.19 -7.98 -3.87
N LYS A 125 -10.26 -8.93 -4.01
CA LYS A 125 -9.95 -9.95 -3.00
C LYS A 125 -8.80 -9.55 -2.07
N THR A 126 -8.01 -8.58 -2.47
CA THR A 126 -6.81 -8.11 -1.75
C THR A 126 -6.91 -6.62 -1.43
N ASN A 127 -6.70 -5.77 -2.43
CA ASN A 127 -6.55 -4.32 -2.23
C ASN A 127 -7.88 -3.56 -2.42
N ALA A 128 -8.67 -3.94 -3.43
CA ALA A 128 -9.93 -3.30 -3.80
C ALA A 128 -9.83 -1.76 -3.84
N GLN A 129 -8.76 -1.25 -4.44
CA GLN A 129 -8.48 0.18 -4.45
C GLN A 129 -9.36 0.89 -5.48
N TYR A 130 -10.48 1.44 -5.03
CA TYR A 130 -11.34 2.30 -5.82
C TYR A 130 -11.04 3.76 -5.48
N LEU A 131 -10.53 4.49 -6.47
CA LEU A 131 -10.18 5.88 -6.31
C LEU A 131 -11.42 6.76 -6.52
N PHE A 132 -11.65 7.71 -5.62
CA PHE A 132 -12.71 8.71 -5.77
C PHE A 132 -12.51 9.53 -7.04
N ALA A 133 -13.59 9.95 -7.69
CA ALA A 133 -13.52 10.98 -8.73
C ALA A 133 -13.12 12.33 -8.11
N ASP A 134 -12.44 13.19 -8.89
CA ASP A 134 -11.93 14.48 -8.38
C ASP A 134 -13.06 15.36 -7.83
N ARG A 135 -14.23 15.37 -8.50
CA ARG A 135 -15.43 16.10 -8.02
C ARG A 135 -15.89 15.64 -6.64
N SER A 136 -15.82 14.34 -6.37
CA SER A 136 -16.21 13.78 -5.08
C SER A 136 -15.20 14.12 -3.99
N CYS A 137 -13.89 14.10 -4.31
CA CYS A 137 -12.85 14.57 -3.38
C CYS A 137 -13.08 16.03 -2.97
N HIS A 138 -13.29 16.91 -3.96
CA HIS A 138 -13.55 18.34 -3.73
C HIS A 138 -14.81 18.58 -2.90
N PHE A 139 -15.90 17.85 -3.18
CA PHE A 139 -17.12 17.95 -2.38
C PHE A 139 -16.88 17.54 -0.92
N LEU A 140 -16.24 16.39 -0.69
CA LEU A 140 -15.94 15.90 0.66
C LEU A 140 -15.01 16.85 1.41
N LEU A 141 -14.06 17.46 0.71
CA LEU A 141 -13.16 18.47 1.26
C LEU A 141 -13.91 19.70 1.75
N ASN A 142 -14.70 20.31 0.87
CA ASN A 142 -15.46 21.52 1.20
C ASN A 142 -16.40 21.25 2.37
N LEU A 143 -17.06 20.08 2.40
CA LEU A 143 -17.90 19.69 3.52
C LEU A 143 -17.13 19.65 4.85
N LEU A 144 -15.92 19.07 4.90
CA LEU A 144 -15.15 19.02 6.14
C LEU A 144 -14.66 20.41 6.59
N ILE A 145 -14.32 21.28 5.63
CA ILE A 145 -13.92 22.67 5.88
C ILE A 145 -15.09 23.47 6.44
N ASP A 146 -16.26 23.36 5.80
CA ASP A 146 -17.50 24.05 6.21
C ASP A 146 -17.96 23.62 7.60
N LEU A 147 -17.73 22.35 7.96
CA LEU A 147 -17.97 21.82 9.31
C LEU A 147 -16.91 22.22 10.34
N GLY A 148 -15.84 22.92 9.92
CA GLY A 148 -14.80 23.46 10.80
C GLY A 148 -13.75 22.44 11.28
N PHE A 149 -13.63 21.28 10.63
CA PHE A 149 -12.60 20.30 10.98
C PHE A 149 -11.21 20.80 10.56
N ARG A 150 -10.22 20.64 11.45
CA ARG A 150 -8.81 21.04 11.18
C ARG A 150 -7.86 19.87 10.96
N ARG A 151 -8.27 18.67 11.39
CA ARG A 151 -7.47 17.45 11.32
C ARG A 151 -8.37 16.30 10.92
N VAL A 152 -7.96 15.57 9.89
CA VAL A 152 -8.72 14.46 9.32
C VAL A 152 -7.82 13.22 9.28
N LEU A 153 -8.23 12.16 9.97
CA LEU A 153 -7.54 10.88 9.89
C LEU A 153 -8.08 10.09 8.70
N CYS A 154 -7.21 9.87 7.71
CA CYS A 154 -7.55 9.17 6.48
C CYS A 154 -7.10 7.71 6.56
N VAL A 155 -8.04 6.78 6.57
CA VAL A 155 -7.77 5.33 6.57
C VAL A 155 -8.27 4.75 5.26
N GLY A 156 -7.36 4.22 4.43
CA GLY A 156 -7.72 3.59 3.15
C GLY A 156 -8.19 4.56 2.06
N THR A 157 -7.91 5.86 2.17
CA THR A 157 -8.37 6.90 1.22
C THR A 157 -7.20 7.63 0.52
N PRO A 158 -6.41 6.92 -0.31
CA PRO A 158 -5.14 7.44 -0.85
C PRO A 158 -5.29 8.68 -1.74
N ARG A 159 -6.40 8.83 -2.47
CA ARG A 159 -6.64 9.99 -3.34
C ARG A 159 -6.99 11.25 -2.56
N TYR A 160 -7.63 11.09 -1.39
CA TYR A 160 -8.08 12.19 -0.55
C TYR A 160 -6.89 12.92 0.11
N ILE A 161 -5.84 12.19 0.51
CA ILE A 161 -4.68 12.75 1.25
C ILE A 161 -3.89 13.79 0.42
N ASN A 162 -3.85 13.64 -0.90
CA ASN A 162 -2.96 14.40 -1.78
C ASN A 162 -3.45 15.84 -2.05
N GLU A 163 -4.76 16.03 -2.18
CA GLU A 163 -5.36 17.37 -2.37
C GLU A 163 -5.35 18.18 -1.05
N ASN A 164 -5.29 17.51 0.10
CA ASN A 164 -5.60 18.10 1.42
C ASN A 164 -4.41 18.67 2.18
N SER A 165 -3.18 18.34 1.77
CA SER A 165 -1.97 18.81 2.46
C SER A 165 -1.79 20.34 2.39
N TYR A 166 -2.53 21.02 1.51
CA TYR A 166 -2.50 22.48 1.33
C TYR A 166 -3.68 23.22 1.93
N THR A 167 -4.83 22.56 2.13
CA THR A 167 -6.11 23.23 2.41
C THR A 167 -6.43 23.35 3.91
N PHE A 168 -5.82 22.53 4.77
CA PHE A 168 -6.01 22.59 6.23
C PHE A 168 -4.88 23.34 6.97
N LYS A 169 -4.26 24.33 6.33
CA LYS A 169 -3.33 25.25 7.01
C LYS A 169 -4.06 26.44 7.62
#